data_AF-B3MWM0-F1
#
_entry.id   AF-B3MWM0-F1
#
_cell.length_a   1.000
_cell.length_b   1.000
_cell.length_c   1.000
_cell.angle_alpha   90.00
_cell.angle_beta   90.00
_cell.angle_gamma   90.00
#
_symmetry.space_group_name_H-M   'P 1'
#
loop_
_entity.id
_entity.type
_entity.pdbx_description
1 polymer ?
#
loop_
_entity_poly.entity_id
_entity_poly.type
_entity_poly.pdbx_seq_one_letter_code
_entity_poly.pdbx_strand_id
1 'polypeptide(L)'
;MSTAKSQEEVRRADGGSGAMSRTYQYRKVMKPLLERKRRARINRCLEELKLLIKETAYMDSEALAKLEKADILELTVHHLQDRRRHQVHPTTTTTTPAQFQRLAMERYWNGFRQCALEVSRFLQRHDRQLNEKFLEAMEQYLPTTQPLPLPLPIWRPWKS
;
A
#
# COMPACT_ATOMS: atom_id res chain seq x y z
N MET A 1 64.17 -29.36 -60.56
CA MET A 1 63.19 -29.21 -61.65
C MET A 1 61.82 -28.97 -61.04
N SER A 2 61.26 -27.79 -61.35
CA SER A 2 59.82 -27.47 -61.48
C SER A 2 58.86 -27.70 -60.31
N THR A 3 57.99 -26.78 -59.90
CA THR A 3 57.75 -25.34 -60.19
C THR A 3 56.71 -24.85 -59.17
N ALA A 4 56.80 -23.58 -58.81
CA ALA A 4 55.91 -22.84 -57.92
C ALA A 4 54.52 -22.52 -58.51
N LYS A 5 53.50 -22.44 -57.64
CA LYS A 5 52.24 -21.64 -57.67
C LYS A 5 51.30 -22.23 -56.61
N SER A 6 50.66 -21.54 -55.67
CA SER A 6 50.42 -20.13 -55.38
C SER A 6 50.08 -20.08 -53.88
N GLN A 7 50.83 -19.38 -53.02
CA GLN A 7 50.45 -18.07 -52.46
C GLN A 7 48.99 -17.65 -52.70
N GLU A 8 48.23 -17.47 -51.62
CA GLU A 8 47.39 -16.29 -51.29
C GLU A 8 46.22 -16.71 -50.36
N GLU A 9 46.40 -16.76 -49.03
CA GLU A 9 45.39 -16.29 -48.05
C GLU A 9 45.88 -16.37 -46.60
N VAL A 10 47.05 -15.77 -46.33
CA VAL A 10 47.33 -15.24 -44.99
C VAL A 10 46.87 -13.79 -45.01
N ARG A 11 45.58 -13.56 -44.74
CA ARG A 11 45.05 -12.20 -44.54
C ARG A 11 44.14 -12.14 -43.31
N ARG A 12 44.74 -11.63 -42.24
CA ARG A 12 44.14 -10.74 -41.23
C ARG A 12 42.87 -11.26 -40.52
N ALA A 13 43.07 -11.97 -39.41
CA ALA A 13 42.17 -11.86 -38.28
C ALA A 13 42.57 -10.62 -37.46
N ASP A 14 42.36 -9.43 -38.01
CA ASP A 14 42.54 -8.16 -37.32
C ASP A 14 41.19 -7.44 -37.20
N GLY A 15 40.89 -6.99 -35.99
CA GLY A 15 40.00 -5.87 -35.69
C GLY A 15 38.61 -5.87 -36.31
N GLY A 16 37.65 -6.52 -35.64
CA GLY A 16 36.24 -6.38 -35.96
C GLY A 16 35.34 -6.60 -34.76
N SER A 17 35.50 -5.81 -33.70
CA SER A 17 34.47 -5.65 -32.65
C SER A 17 33.19 -5.12 -33.31
N GLY A 18 32.40 -6.02 -33.88
CA GLY A 18 31.08 -5.73 -34.40
C GLY A 18 30.24 -5.22 -33.25
N ALA A 19 30.08 -3.90 -33.17
CA ALA A 19 29.25 -3.25 -32.18
C ALA A 19 27.84 -3.85 -32.29
N MET A 20 27.53 -4.79 -31.40
CA MET A 20 26.21 -5.41 -31.31
C MET A 20 25.20 -4.26 -31.24
N SER A 21 24.21 -4.26 -32.13
CA SER A 21 23.20 -3.20 -32.18
C SER A 21 22.65 -2.95 -30.77
N ARG A 22 22.50 -1.68 -30.39
CA ARG A 22 22.01 -1.27 -29.05
C ARG A 22 20.72 -2.03 -28.67
N THR A 23 19.85 -2.29 -29.66
CA THR A 23 18.63 -3.07 -29.49
C THR A 23 18.90 -4.54 -29.16
N TYR A 24 19.89 -5.16 -29.80
CA TYR A 24 20.28 -6.54 -29.52
C TYR A 24 20.91 -6.67 -28.14
N GLN A 25 21.85 -5.78 -27.79
CA GLN A 25 22.46 -5.73 -26.46
C GLN A 25 21.39 -5.56 -25.37
N TYR A 26 20.40 -4.68 -25.60
CA TYR A 26 19.30 -4.51 -24.66
C TYR A 26 18.46 -5.78 -24.51
N ARG A 27 18.02 -6.41 -25.61
CA ARG A 27 17.14 -7.59 -25.56
C ARG A 27 17.82 -8.83 -24.98
N LYS A 28 19.10 -9.04 -25.27
CA LYS A 28 19.82 -10.28 -24.92
C LYS A 28 20.65 -10.18 -23.64
N VAL A 29 21.06 -8.98 -23.25
CA VAL A 29 21.92 -8.78 -22.07
C VAL A 29 21.21 -7.94 -21.02
N MET A 30 20.83 -6.70 -21.35
CA MET A 30 20.29 -5.77 -20.35
C MET A 30 18.93 -6.22 -19.80
N LYS A 31 18.00 -6.64 -20.66
CA LYS A 31 16.64 -7.05 -20.25
C LYS A 31 16.67 -8.29 -19.33
N PRO A 32 17.41 -9.37 -19.63
CA PRO A 32 17.56 -10.50 -18.68
C PRO A 32 18.21 -10.10 -17.36
N LEU A 33 19.23 -9.23 -17.38
CA LEU A 33 19.89 -8.73 -16.18
C LEU A 33 18.93 -7.93 -15.29
N LEU A 34 18.17 -7.00 -15.88
CA LEU A 34 17.18 -6.18 -15.19
C LEU A 34 16.06 -7.04 -14.59
N GLU A 35 15.60 -8.06 -15.31
CA GLU A 35 14.59 -8.98 -14.80
C GLU A 35 15.14 -9.82 -13.64
N ARG A 36 16.40 -10.28 -13.70
CA ARG A 36 17.04 -10.96 -12.57
C ARG A 36 17.10 -10.06 -11.33
N LYS A 37 17.48 -8.79 -11.51
CA LYS A 37 17.50 -7.78 -10.42
C LYS A 37 16.09 -7.54 -9.85
N ARG A 38 15.07 -7.43 -10.71
CA ARG A 38 13.67 -7.31 -10.30
C ARG A 38 13.21 -8.52 -9.48
N ARG A 39 13.50 -9.73 -9.96
CA ARG A 39 13.14 -10.99 -9.26
C ARG A 39 13.83 -11.10 -7.90
N ALA A 40 15.11 -10.74 -7.83
CA ALA A 40 15.85 -10.72 -6.56
C ALA A 40 15.20 -9.75 -5.56
N ARG A 41 14.81 -8.56 -6.01
CA ARG A 41 14.09 -7.59 -5.16
C ARG A 41 12.75 -8.15 -4.67
N ILE A 42 11.95 -8.75 -5.56
CA ILE A 42 10.65 -9.34 -5.19
C ILE A 42 10.83 -10.44 -4.14
N ASN A 43 11.81 -11.33 -4.33
CA ASN A 43 12.05 -12.40 -3.37
C ASN A 43 12.50 -11.87 -2.00
N ARG A 44 13.36 -10.84 -1.94
CA ARG A 44 13.71 -10.18 -0.67
C ARG A 44 12.49 -9.62 0.06
N CYS A 45 11.61 -8.91 -0.67
CA CYS A 45 10.38 -8.40 -0.06
C CYS A 45 9.48 -9.54 0.45
N LEU A 46 9.39 -10.67 -0.26
CA LEU A 46 8.63 -11.82 0.21
C LEU A 46 9.22 -12.45 1.48
N GLU A 47 10.55 -12.49 1.59
CA GLU A 47 11.24 -12.95 2.81
C GLU A 47 10.98 -11.99 3.99
N GLU A 48 11.06 -10.69 3.77
CA GLU A 48 10.71 -9.68 4.78
C GLU A 48 9.24 -9.82 5.22
N LEU A 49 8.31 -10.04 4.28
CA LEU A 49 6.91 -10.30 4.60
C LEU A 49 6.73 -11.56 5.46
N LYS A 50 7.46 -12.65 5.18
CA LYS A 50 7.43 -13.85 6.03
C LYS A 50 7.87 -13.55 7.47
N LEU A 51 8.88 -12.71 7.66
CA LEU A 51 9.35 -12.31 8.98
C LEU A 51 8.30 -11.48 9.73
N LEU A 52 7.64 -10.53 9.05
CA LEU A 52 6.55 -9.74 9.65
C LEU A 52 5.34 -10.62 9.99
N ILE A 53 5.00 -11.59 9.15
CA ILE A 53 3.94 -12.58 9.45
C ILE A 53 4.33 -13.42 10.66
N LYS A 54 5.60 -13.83 10.80
CA LYS A 54 6.09 -14.54 11.99
C LYS A 54 5.81 -13.77 13.28
N GLU A 55 6.15 -12.48 13.28
CA GLU A 55 6.00 -11.60 14.43
C GLU A 55 4.52 -11.31 14.76
N THR A 56 3.68 -11.13 13.75
CA THR A 56 2.28 -10.69 13.92
C THR A 56 1.29 -11.83 14.10
N ALA A 57 1.52 -12.98 13.45
CA ALA A 57 0.61 -14.14 13.47
C ALA A 57 1.12 -15.29 14.34
N TYR A 58 2.25 -15.12 15.05
CA TYR A 58 2.89 -16.13 15.91
C TYR A 58 3.06 -17.50 15.23
N MET A 59 3.40 -17.49 13.94
CA MET A 59 3.58 -18.70 13.14
C MET A 59 4.98 -19.30 13.32
N ASP A 60 5.05 -20.63 13.46
CA ASP A 60 6.31 -21.34 13.60
C ASP A 60 7.15 -21.30 12.31
N SER A 61 8.47 -21.41 12.48
CA SER A 61 9.43 -21.33 11.36
C SER A 61 9.22 -22.43 10.30
N GLU A 62 8.72 -23.60 10.71
CA GLU A 62 8.42 -24.70 9.80
C GLU A 62 7.15 -24.43 8.98
N ALA A 63 6.13 -23.81 9.58
CA ALA A 63 4.92 -23.39 8.88
C ALA A 63 5.23 -22.30 7.84
N LEU A 64 6.10 -21.34 8.18
CA LEU A 64 6.53 -20.28 7.27
C LEU A 64 7.36 -20.79 6.08
N ALA A 65 8.10 -21.89 6.26
CA ALA A 65 8.86 -22.51 5.18
C ALA A 65 7.95 -23.12 4.11
N LYS A 66 6.77 -23.61 4.50
CA LYS A 66 5.78 -24.26 3.64
C LYS A 66 4.83 -23.28 2.93
N LEU A 67 4.79 -22.01 3.35
CA LEU A 67 3.94 -20.99 2.73
C LEU A 67 4.29 -20.75 1.25
N GLU A 68 3.28 -20.84 0.39
CA GLU A 68 3.38 -20.49 -1.01
C GLU A 68 3.41 -18.96 -1.19
N LYS A 69 3.84 -18.50 -2.37
CA LYS A 69 3.92 -17.06 -2.65
C LYS A 69 2.55 -16.38 -2.65
N ALA A 70 1.50 -17.11 -3.02
CA ALA A 70 0.12 -16.61 -2.99
C ALA A 70 -0.34 -16.39 -1.53
N ASP A 71 -0.13 -17.38 -0.67
CA ASP A 71 -0.51 -17.33 0.75
C ASP A 71 0.17 -16.18 1.49
N ILE A 72 1.47 -15.95 1.25
CA ILE A 72 2.20 -14.82 1.86
C ILE A 72 1.53 -13.50 1.51
N LEU A 73 1.14 -13.32 0.25
CA LEU A 73 0.49 -12.11 -0.22
C LEU A 73 -0.93 -11.97 0.34
N GLU A 74 -1.69 -13.07 0.39
CA GLU A 74 -3.05 -13.09 0.93
C GLU A 74 -3.07 -12.76 2.43
N LEU A 75 -2.25 -13.43 3.23
CA LEU A 75 -2.09 -13.15 4.66
C LEU A 75 -1.70 -11.70 4.92
N THR A 76 -0.76 -11.18 4.13
CA THR A 76 -0.34 -9.78 4.24
C THR A 76 -1.49 -8.82 3.91
N VAL A 77 -2.25 -9.09 2.84
CA VAL A 77 -3.40 -8.26 2.45
C VAL A 77 -4.48 -8.29 3.54
N HIS A 78 -4.81 -9.48 4.06
CA HIS A 78 -5.75 -9.64 5.15
C HIS A 78 -5.32 -8.84 6.38
N HIS A 79 -4.05 -8.97 6.80
CA HIS A 79 -3.49 -8.22 7.92
C HIS A 79 -3.57 -6.70 7.70
N LEU A 80 -3.27 -6.20 6.50
CA LEU A 80 -3.38 -4.77 6.19
C LEU A 80 -4.82 -4.26 6.21
N GLN A 81 -5.78 -5.08 5.77
CA GLN A 81 -7.21 -4.75 5.84
C GLN A 81 -7.70 -4.72 7.29
N ASP A 82 -7.33 -5.72 8.07
CA ASP A 82 -7.65 -5.81 9.49
C ASP A 82 -7.06 -4.62 10.26
N ARG A 83 -5.77 -4.33 10.03
CA ARG A 83 -5.10 -3.15 10.57
C ARG A 83 -5.80 -1.85 10.17
N ARG A 84 -6.29 -1.71 8.93
CA ARG A 84 -7.06 -0.52 8.51
C ARG A 84 -8.40 -0.41 9.23
N ARG A 85 -9.09 -1.53 9.48
CA ARG A 85 -10.36 -1.57 10.21
C ARG A 85 -10.18 -1.23 11.69
N HIS A 86 -9.07 -1.65 12.29
CA HIS A 86 -8.73 -1.33 13.67
C HIS A 86 -8.10 0.08 13.81
N GLN A 87 -7.43 0.57 12.77
CA GLN A 87 -6.91 1.93 12.66
C GLN A 87 -7.95 2.85 12.00
N VAL A 88 -9.14 2.98 12.57
CA VAL A 88 -10.04 4.14 12.34
C VAL A 88 -9.44 5.41 12.98
N HIS A 89 -8.13 5.59 12.81
CA HIS A 89 -7.37 6.81 12.97
C HIS A 89 -6.61 7.00 11.65
N PRO A 90 -7.00 7.99 10.84
CA PRO A 90 -6.49 8.16 9.50
C PRO A 90 -5.14 8.86 9.60
N THR A 91 -4.09 8.07 9.70
CA THR A 91 -2.74 8.54 9.40
C THR A 91 -2.12 7.64 8.36
N THR A 92 -1.61 8.30 7.33
CA THR A 92 -0.74 7.78 6.27
C THR A 92 -1.39 6.90 5.20
N THR A 93 -1.86 7.55 4.13
CA THR A 93 -1.16 7.56 2.82
C THR A 93 -1.90 8.51 1.86
N THR A 94 -1.19 9.52 1.36
CA THR A 94 -1.60 10.41 0.25
C THR A 94 -2.94 11.13 0.43
N THR A 95 -3.00 12.02 1.41
CA THR A 95 -4.19 12.84 1.68
C THR A 95 -4.16 14.10 0.81
N THR A 96 -5.09 14.24 -0.13
CA THR A 96 -5.27 15.50 -0.87
C THR A 96 -5.68 16.62 0.10
N PRO A 97 -5.46 17.92 -0.21
CA PRO A 97 -5.78 19.02 0.71
C PRO A 97 -7.24 18.99 1.22
N ALA A 98 -8.18 18.58 0.35
CA ALA A 98 -9.60 18.42 0.71
C ALA A 98 -9.86 17.29 1.72
N GLN A 99 -9.09 16.20 1.66
CA GLN A 99 -9.20 15.12 2.65
C GLN A 99 -8.58 15.53 3.98
N PHE A 100 -7.50 16.32 3.98
CA PHE A 100 -6.90 16.85 5.21
C PHE A 100 -7.89 17.74 5.97
N GLN A 101 -8.63 18.59 5.25
CA GLN A 101 -9.67 19.43 5.82
C GLN A 101 -10.81 18.62 6.45
N ARG A 102 -11.29 17.55 5.78
CA ARG A 102 -12.30 16.66 6.38
C ARG A 102 -11.79 15.98 7.65
N LEU A 103 -10.56 15.48 7.62
CA LEU A 103 -9.95 14.82 8.77
C LEU A 103 -9.75 15.77 9.95
N ALA A 104 -9.33 17.00 9.69
CA ALA A 104 -9.22 18.04 10.71
C ALA A 104 -10.60 18.36 11.32
N MET A 105 -11.64 18.44 10.49
CA MET A 105 -13.02 18.67 10.93
C MET A 105 -13.55 17.50 11.78
N GLU A 106 -13.32 16.25 11.37
CA GLU A 106 -13.70 15.05 12.16
C GLU A 106 -12.99 15.01 13.52
N ARG A 107 -11.69 15.34 13.56
CA ARG A 107 -10.93 15.38 14.83
C ARG A 107 -11.44 16.48 15.76
N TYR A 108 -11.73 17.66 15.21
CA TYR A 108 -12.34 18.75 15.97
C TYR A 108 -13.69 18.33 16.58
N TRP A 109 -14.59 17.77 15.76
CA TRP A 109 -15.91 17.34 16.23
C TRP A 109 -15.85 16.19 17.24
N ASN A 110 -14.89 15.28 17.09
CA ASN A 110 -14.67 14.24 18.10
C ASN A 110 -14.18 14.83 19.43
N GLY A 111 -13.23 15.77 19.41
CA GLY A 111 -12.78 16.48 20.62
C GLY A 111 -13.91 17.28 21.27
N PHE A 112 -14.73 17.96 20.46
CA PHE A 112 -15.91 18.67 20.92
C PHE A 112 -16.92 17.75 21.62
N ARG A 113 -17.26 16.60 21.03
CA ARG A 113 -18.15 15.60 21.64
C ARG A 113 -17.60 15.06 22.96
N GLN A 114 -16.30 14.82 23.06
CA GLN A 114 -15.68 14.36 24.31
C GLN A 114 -15.78 15.41 25.40
N CYS A 115 -15.49 16.68 25.09
CA CYS A 115 -15.63 17.78 26.04
C CYS A 115 -17.09 17.94 26.51
N ALA A 116 -18.03 17.91 25.57
CA ALA A 116 -19.47 17.94 25.83
C ALA A 116 -19.92 16.82 26.79
N LEU A 117 -19.45 15.59 26.57
CA LEU A 117 -19.71 14.45 27.43
C LEU A 117 -19.20 14.68 28.85
N GLU A 118 -17.99 15.21 29.01
CA GLU A 118 -17.42 15.51 30.33
C GLU A 118 -18.19 16.62 31.06
N VAL A 119 -18.59 17.67 30.35
CA VAL A 119 -19.45 18.72 30.91
C VAL A 119 -20.80 18.13 31.36
N SER A 120 -21.41 17.29 30.53
CA SER A 120 -22.66 16.62 30.89
C SER A 120 -22.50 15.71 32.12
N ARG A 121 -21.41 14.94 32.21
CA ARG A 121 -21.09 14.11 33.38
C ARG A 121 -20.87 14.93 34.66
N PHE A 122 -20.30 16.12 34.54
CA PHE A 122 -20.14 17.04 35.66
C PHE A 122 -21.49 17.60 36.09
N LEU A 123 -22.27 18.14 35.16
CA LEU A 123 -23.59 18.71 35.45
C LEU A 123 -24.56 17.66 35.97
N GLN A 124 -24.55 16.44 35.47
CA GLN A 124 -25.39 15.36 35.98
C GLN A 124 -25.18 15.07 37.47
N ARG A 125 -23.98 15.32 38.01
CA ARG A 125 -23.64 15.14 39.43
C ARG A 125 -23.97 16.36 40.29
N HIS A 126 -23.96 17.57 39.72
CA HIS A 126 -24.07 18.82 40.48
C HIS A 126 -25.39 19.58 40.24
N ASP A 127 -25.94 19.57 39.03
CA ASP A 127 -27.19 20.21 38.66
C ASP A 127 -27.86 19.51 37.47
N ARG A 128 -28.89 18.70 37.78
CA ARG A 128 -29.57 17.86 36.80
C ARG A 128 -30.46 18.66 35.84
N GLN A 129 -31.07 19.75 36.30
CA GLN A 129 -31.91 20.60 35.45
C GLN A 129 -31.06 21.40 34.46
N LEU A 130 -29.87 21.86 34.90
CA LEU A 130 -28.91 22.50 34.02
C LEU A 130 -28.35 21.53 32.98
N ASN A 131 -28.13 20.26 33.34
CA ASN A 131 -27.70 19.24 32.40
C ASN A 131 -28.73 18.98 31.28
N GLU A 132 -30.03 18.96 31.59
CA GLU A 132 -31.09 18.78 30.60
C GLU A 132 -31.12 19.94 29.59
N LYS A 133 -31.05 21.19 30.08
CA LYS A 133 -30.94 22.39 29.23
C LYS A 133 -29.66 22.41 28.40
N PHE A 134 -28.56 21.93 28.98
CA PHE A 134 -27.27 21.82 28.29
C PHE A 134 -27.34 20.82 27.13
N LEU A 135 -27.90 19.63 27.35
CA LEU A 135 -28.06 18.62 26.30
C LEU A 135 -28.99 19.09 25.18
N GLU A 136 -30.09 19.76 25.51
CA GLU A 136 -31.01 20.35 24.53
C GLU A 136 -30.31 21.42 23.68
N ALA A 137 -29.53 22.29 24.30
CA ALA A 137 -28.71 23.27 23.56
C ALA A 137 -27.65 22.58 22.70
N MET A 138 -27.03 21.51 23.20
CA MET A 138 -26.00 20.75 22.48
C MET A 138 -26.50 20.05 21.22
N GLU A 139 -27.75 19.59 21.19
CA GLU A 139 -28.38 19.02 19.99
C GLU A 139 -28.50 20.05 18.85
N GLN A 140 -28.61 21.35 19.18
CA GLN A 140 -28.67 22.43 18.18
C GLN A 140 -27.29 22.73 17.57
N TYR A 141 -26.21 22.50 18.33
CA TYR A 141 -24.83 22.77 17.88
C TYR A 141 -24.16 21.56 17.25
N LEU A 142 -24.63 20.34 17.52
CA LEU A 142 -24.19 19.20 16.73
C LEU A 142 -24.72 19.36 15.30
N PRO A 143 -23.88 19.26 14.26
CA PRO A 143 -24.40 19.00 12.95
C PRO A 143 -25.19 17.71 13.07
N THR A 144 -26.52 17.81 12.97
CA THR A 144 -27.42 16.67 12.83
C THR A 144 -26.69 15.71 11.91
N THR A 145 -26.46 14.50 12.41
CA THR A 145 -25.97 13.41 11.58
C THR A 145 -27.02 13.22 10.51
N GLN A 146 -26.85 13.93 9.39
CA GLN A 146 -27.58 13.67 8.18
C GLN A 146 -27.36 12.18 7.95
N PRO A 147 -28.41 11.35 7.89
CA PRO A 147 -28.24 9.96 7.55
C PRO A 147 -27.42 9.94 6.27
N LEU A 148 -26.27 9.25 6.32
CA LEU A 148 -25.40 9.05 5.16
C LEU A 148 -26.31 8.72 3.99
N PRO A 149 -26.23 9.44 2.84
CA PRO A 149 -26.94 9.00 1.67
C PRO A 149 -26.52 7.55 1.42
N LEU A 150 -27.52 6.67 1.32
CA LEU A 150 -27.38 5.25 0.99
C LEU A 150 -26.25 5.07 -0.03
N PRO A 151 -25.44 4.00 0.07
CA PRO A 151 -24.26 3.83 -0.77
C PRO A 151 -24.63 4.11 -2.22
N LEU A 152 -24.01 5.15 -2.79
CA LEU A 152 -24.17 5.54 -4.18
C LEU A 152 -24.07 4.29 -5.05
N PRO A 153 -24.91 4.15 -6.09
CA PRO A 153 -24.93 2.95 -6.91
C PRO A 153 -23.52 2.66 -7.40
N ILE A 154 -23.07 1.42 -7.17
CA ILE A 154 -21.84 0.87 -7.74
C ILE A 154 -21.84 1.21 -9.22
N TRP A 155 -20.86 2.01 -9.65
CA TRP A 155 -20.67 2.33 -11.06
C TRP A 155 -20.41 1.02 -11.81
N ARG A 156 -21.37 0.59 -12.65
CA ARG A 156 -21.27 -0.64 -13.47
C ARG A 156 -21.18 -0.25 -14.95
N PRO A 157 -20.02 -0.38 -15.61
CA PRO A 157 -19.81 0.13 -16.96
C PRO A 157 -20.46 -0.67 -18.11
N TRP A 158 -21.22 -1.75 -17.86
CA TRP A 158 -21.59 -2.72 -18.92
C TRP A 158 -23.09 -3.03 -19.06
N LYS A 159 -23.97 -2.16 -18.58
CA LYS A 159 -25.38 -2.22 -18.98
C LYS A 159 -25.69 -1.12 -19.98
N SER A 160 -25.55 -1.46 -21.25
CA SER A 160 -26.26 -0.82 -22.37
C SER A 160 -27.71 -1.28 -22.40
#